data_AF-A0AAV7CHK2-F1
#
_entry.id   AF-A0AAV7CHK2-F1
#
_cell.length_a   1.000
_cell.length_b   1.000
_cell.length_c   1.000
_cell.angle_alpha   90.00
_cell.angle_beta   90.00
_cell.angle_gamma   90.00
#
_symmetry.space_group_name_H-M   'P 1'
#
loop_
_entity.id
_entity.type
_entity.pdbx_description
1 polymer ?
#
loop_
_entity_poly.entity_id
_entity_poly.type
_entity_poly.pdbx_seq_one_letter_code
_entity_poly.pdbx_strand_id
1 'polypeptide(L)'
;MGFNLGLWYSKYASRLAGKEDITEDEAKEVHRSLKIAAGIFSHLKEGHIPKLITPAEKGRDLESRVIDAYVIQCQAEAQEVTIARAIELKHNPGLIAALAYETANFYQRVDHTLSSLDPVYIAKWRSYTQLKMCFYMAYAFCYHGQTLLASDKCGEAIRSLQESEKFYGKAEALCKEYGQTKGPGTTAKPSGHLFFRKLGAQLKNTLEKCQRENGFIYFQKVPPEAPELELKANYGLVQPVPFEFPAMSPQWTPEVLAGFDLTKRPKDDSAKPKKEEEVKPMKEPDIKPQKDSGCQIS
;
A
#
# COMPACT_ATOMS: atom_id res chain seq x y z
N MET A 1 18.18 7.72 -6.22
CA MET A 1 17.12 8.62 -6.75
C MET A 1 15.90 7.85 -7.27
N GLY A 2 16.07 6.77 -8.05
CA GLY A 2 14.91 5.97 -8.54
C GLY A 2 13.96 5.49 -7.43
N PHE A 3 14.49 5.16 -6.24
CA PHE A 3 13.67 4.79 -5.08
C PHE A 3 12.69 5.91 -4.67
N ASN A 4 13.17 7.16 -4.61
CA ASN A 4 12.34 8.32 -4.30
C ASN A 4 11.30 8.60 -5.39
N LEU A 5 11.59 8.28 -6.66
CA LEU A 5 10.61 8.35 -7.73
C LEU A 5 9.47 7.35 -7.49
N GLY A 6 9.79 6.12 -7.11
CA GLY A 6 8.79 5.12 -6.70
C GLY A 6 7.93 5.61 -5.52
N LEU A 7 8.56 6.17 -4.49
CA LEU A 7 7.85 6.77 -3.35
C LEU A 7 6.99 7.97 -3.75
N TRP A 8 7.42 8.78 -4.72
CA TRP A 8 6.63 9.89 -5.21
C TRP A 8 5.34 9.40 -5.86
N TYR A 9 5.40 8.39 -6.73
CA TYR A 9 4.21 7.78 -7.34
C TYR A 9 3.27 7.17 -6.29
N SER A 10 3.79 6.49 -5.26
CA SER A 10 2.94 5.93 -4.20
C SER A 10 2.30 7.02 -3.33
N LYS A 11 3.01 8.10 -3.01
CA LYS A 11 2.45 9.26 -2.28
C LYS A 11 1.45 10.05 -3.13
N TYR A 12 1.70 10.18 -4.42
CA TYR A 12 0.76 10.82 -5.35
C TYR A 12 -0.55 10.03 -5.41
N ALA A 13 -0.45 8.70 -5.52
CA ALA A 13 -1.60 7.80 -5.48
C ALA A 13 -2.37 7.89 -4.15
N SER A 14 -1.69 7.86 -3.00
CA SER A 14 -2.36 7.94 -1.70
C SER A 14 -3.03 9.30 -1.46
N ARG A 15 -2.43 10.39 -1.93
CA ARG A 15 -3.04 11.74 -1.89
C ARG A 15 -4.31 11.81 -2.72
N LEU A 16 -4.30 11.24 -3.93
CA LEU A 16 -5.50 11.19 -4.78
C LEU A 16 -6.59 10.31 -4.16
N ALA A 17 -6.22 9.13 -3.66
CA ALA A 17 -7.14 8.18 -3.02
C ALA A 17 -7.77 8.72 -1.72
N GLY A 18 -7.14 9.69 -1.07
CA GLY A 18 -7.65 10.32 0.16
C GLY A 18 -8.70 11.42 -0.07
N LYS A 19 -9.00 11.80 -1.31
CA LYS A 19 -10.06 12.77 -1.62
C LYS A 19 -11.44 12.16 -1.34
N GLU A 20 -12.34 12.95 -0.76
CA GLU A 20 -13.71 12.49 -0.47
C GLU A 20 -14.50 12.22 -1.78
N ASP A 21 -14.30 13.08 -2.79
CA ASP A 21 -14.97 13.00 -4.11
C ASP A 21 -13.97 12.58 -5.21
N ILE A 22 -13.41 11.38 -5.11
CA ILE A 22 -12.53 10.86 -6.16
C ILE A 22 -13.33 10.52 -7.43
N THR A 23 -12.87 11.03 -8.57
CA THR A 23 -13.45 10.73 -9.89
C THR A 23 -12.96 9.38 -10.44
N GLU A 24 -13.66 8.80 -11.41
CA GLU A 24 -13.25 7.53 -12.03
C GLU A 24 -11.85 7.62 -12.67
N ASP A 25 -11.54 8.74 -13.33
CA ASP A 25 -10.23 8.93 -13.96
C ASP A 25 -9.11 9.11 -12.94
N GLU A 26 -9.38 9.76 -11.81
CA GLU A 26 -8.43 9.80 -10.70
C GLU A 26 -8.21 8.43 -10.07
N ALA A 27 -9.26 7.59 -9.95
CA ALA A 27 -9.10 6.22 -9.46
C ALA A 27 -8.25 5.36 -10.43
N LYS A 28 -8.42 5.53 -11.75
CA LYS A 28 -7.53 4.92 -12.76
C LYS A 28 -6.09 5.40 -12.58
N GLU A 29 -5.90 6.67 -12.28
CA GLU A 29 -4.57 7.25 -12.08
C GLU A 29 -3.90 6.75 -10.79
N VAL A 30 -4.65 6.56 -9.70
CA VAL A 30 -4.19 5.89 -8.48
C VAL A 30 -3.68 4.49 -8.81
N HIS A 31 -4.52 3.70 -9.49
CA HIS A 31 -4.16 2.33 -9.90
C HIS A 31 -2.92 2.29 -10.80
N ARG A 32 -2.85 3.19 -11.79
CA ARG A 32 -1.69 3.31 -12.69
C ARG A 32 -0.41 3.69 -11.93
N SER A 33 -0.49 4.71 -11.07
CA SER A 33 0.65 5.23 -10.31
C SER A 33 1.26 4.17 -9.39
N LEU A 34 0.43 3.40 -8.69
CA LEU A 34 0.89 2.31 -7.81
C LEU A 34 1.57 1.19 -8.61
N LYS A 35 1.04 0.84 -9.78
CA LYS A 35 1.68 -0.16 -10.67
C LYS A 35 3.02 0.32 -11.23
N ILE A 36 3.15 1.61 -11.53
CA ILE A 36 4.43 2.22 -11.94
C ILE A 36 5.41 2.20 -10.76
N ALA A 37 4.97 2.57 -9.55
CA ALA A 37 5.81 2.51 -8.36
C ALA A 37 6.34 1.09 -8.12
N ALA A 38 5.47 0.07 -8.16
CA ALA A 38 5.85 -1.34 -8.06
C ALA A 38 6.91 -1.70 -9.12
N GLY A 39 6.70 -1.27 -10.36
CA GLY A 39 7.62 -1.47 -11.47
C GLY A 39 9.01 -0.89 -11.26
N ILE A 40 9.07 0.35 -10.76
CA ILE A 40 10.32 1.04 -10.43
C ILE A 40 11.07 0.27 -9.34
N PHE A 41 10.37 -0.14 -8.26
CA PHE A 41 11.00 -0.90 -7.18
C PHE A 41 11.50 -2.27 -7.66
N SER A 42 10.73 -2.98 -8.49
CA SER A 42 11.15 -4.25 -9.10
C SER A 42 12.40 -4.06 -9.96
N HIS A 43 12.42 -3.05 -10.83
CA HIS A 43 13.57 -2.76 -11.69
C HIS A 43 14.83 -2.44 -10.87
N LEU A 44 14.71 -1.68 -9.78
CA LEU A 44 15.82 -1.39 -8.88
C LEU A 44 16.32 -2.65 -8.18
N LYS A 45 15.40 -3.47 -7.65
CA LYS A 45 15.68 -4.73 -6.96
C LYS A 45 16.44 -5.71 -7.83
N GLU A 46 16.02 -5.89 -9.08
CA GLU A 46 16.58 -6.90 -9.98
C GLU A 46 17.78 -6.39 -10.77
N GLY A 47 17.72 -5.14 -11.24
CA GLY A 47 18.69 -4.61 -12.21
C GLY A 47 19.83 -3.77 -11.63
N HIS A 48 19.68 -3.20 -10.42
CA HIS A 48 20.62 -2.19 -9.90
C HIS A 48 21.18 -2.51 -8.52
N ILE A 49 20.35 -2.97 -7.58
CA ILE A 49 20.81 -3.30 -6.22
C ILE A 49 21.88 -4.40 -6.22
N PRO A 50 21.79 -5.48 -7.02
CA PRO A 50 22.84 -6.49 -7.08
C PRO A 50 24.19 -5.99 -7.63
N LYS A 51 24.21 -4.83 -8.29
CA LYS A 51 25.44 -4.21 -8.83
C LYS A 51 26.19 -3.36 -7.81
N LEU A 52 25.63 -3.14 -6.63
CA LEU A 52 26.28 -2.38 -5.57
C LEU A 52 27.42 -3.19 -4.95
N ILE A 53 28.65 -2.68 -5.06
CA ILE A 53 29.84 -3.31 -4.44
C ILE A 53 29.69 -3.33 -2.91
N THR A 54 29.16 -2.24 -2.34
CA THR A 54 28.84 -2.15 -0.92
C THR A 54 27.34 -2.33 -0.73
N PRO A 55 26.88 -3.42 -0.09
CA PRO A 55 25.46 -3.64 0.13
C PRO A 55 24.89 -2.62 1.12
N ALA A 56 23.59 -2.35 1.00
CA ALA A 56 22.89 -1.52 1.95
C ALA A 56 22.82 -2.20 3.33
N GLU A 57 22.94 -1.40 4.39
CA GLU A 57 22.76 -1.87 5.76
C GLU A 57 21.34 -2.41 5.99
N LYS A 58 21.20 -3.31 6.96
CA LYS A 58 19.90 -3.88 7.36
C LYS A 58 18.91 -2.76 7.74
N GLY A 59 17.68 -2.85 7.22
CA GLY A 59 16.61 -1.89 7.52
C GLY A 59 16.68 -0.58 6.73
N ARG A 60 17.63 -0.42 5.80
CA ARG A 60 17.67 0.71 4.86
C ARG A 60 16.81 0.43 3.63
N ASP A 61 16.44 1.49 2.93
CA ASP A 61 15.55 1.46 1.76
C ASP A 61 15.99 0.50 0.64
N LEU A 62 17.30 0.40 0.39
CA LEU A 62 17.87 -0.45 -0.66
C LEU A 62 18.17 -1.89 -0.19
N GLU A 63 17.79 -2.22 1.03
CA GLU A 63 17.90 -3.59 1.54
C GLU A 63 16.78 -4.46 0.95
N SER A 64 17.10 -5.72 0.64
CA SER A 64 16.21 -6.63 -0.10
C SER A 64 14.81 -6.74 0.50
N ARG A 65 14.68 -6.84 1.83
CA ARG A 65 13.38 -6.94 2.51
C ARG A 65 12.54 -5.67 2.38
N VAL A 66 13.16 -4.50 2.51
CA VAL A 66 12.45 -3.21 2.47
C VAL A 66 11.94 -2.95 1.06
N ILE A 67 12.78 -3.12 0.04
CA ILE A 67 12.35 -2.90 -1.34
C ILE A 67 11.32 -3.94 -1.79
N ASP A 68 11.46 -5.21 -1.40
CA ASP A 68 10.48 -6.25 -1.71
C ASP A 68 9.12 -5.99 -1.06
N ALA A 69 9.13 -5.53 0.20
CA ALA A 69 7.92 -5.09 0.89
C ALA A 69 7.22 -3.94 0.15
N TYR A 70 7.96 -2.96 -0.39
CA TYR A 70 7.39 -1.88 -1.20
C TYR A 70 6.79 -2.36 -2.52
N VAL A 71 7.44 -3.30 -3.22
CA VAL A 71 6.89 -3.92 -4.45
C VAL A 71 5.53 -4.55 -4.14
N ILE A 72 5.48 -5.43 -3.15
CA ILE A 72 4.29 -6.21 -2.80
C ILE A 72 3.19 -5.26 -2.27
N GLN A 73 3.53 -4.27 -1.45
CA GLN A 73 2.56 -3.29 -0.96
C GLN A 73 1.93 -2.47 -2.08
N CYS A 74 2.73 -2.00 -3.05
CA CYS A 74 2.19 -1.23 -4.17
C CYS A 74 1.21 -2.07 -5.01
N GLN A 75 1.49 -3.36 -5.19
CA GLN A 75 0.55 -4.29 -5.83
C GLN A 75 -0.72 -4.47 -5.00
N ALA A 76 -0.60 -4.65 -3.68
CA ALA A 76 -1.74 -4.81 -2.78
C ALA A 76 -2.65 -3.57 -2.82
N GLU A 77 -2.08 -2.37 -2.70
CA GLU A 77 -2.82 -1.11 -2.71
C GLU A 77 -3.50 -0.86 -4.06
N ALA A 78 -2.86 -1.23 -5.18
CA ALA A 78 -3.48 -1.17 -6.49
C ALA A 78 -4.63 -2.19 -6.62
N GLN A 79 -4.48 -3.37 -6.02
CA GLN A 79 -5.50 -4.42 -6.01
C GLN A 79 -6.77 -3.96 -5.29
N GLU A 80 -6.65 -3.10 -4.27
CA GLU A 80 -7.80 -2.45 -3.60
C GLU A 80 -8.65 -1.65 -4.57
N VAL A 81 -8.02 -0.88 -5.45
CA VAL A 81 -8.72 -0.08 -6.47
C VAL A 81 -9.44 -1.00 -7.45
N THR A 82 -8.80 -2.12 -7.83
CA THR A 82 -9.43 -3.14 -8.68
C THR A 82 -10.64 -3.78 -8.00
N ILE A 83 -10.57 -4.08 -6.70
CA ILE A 83 -11.72 -4.61 -5.93
C ILE A 83 -12.85 -3.59 -5.89
N ALA A 84 -12.56 -2.32 -5.57
CA ALA A 84 -13.56 -1.26 -5.53
C ALA A 84 -14.27 -1.11 -6.88
N ARG A 85 -13.52 -1.14 -7.99
CA ARG A 85 -14.09 -1.11 -9.34
C ARG A 85 -14.89 -2.38 -9.66
N ALA A 86 -14.42 -3.55 -9.22
CA ALA A 86 -15.15 -4.81 -9.44
C ALA A 86 -16.52 -4.81 -8.75
N ILE A 87 -16.59 -4.24 -7.54
CA ILE A 87 -17.84 -4.03 -6.79
C ILE A 87 -18.75 -3.03 -7.50
N GLU A 88 -18.20 -1.90 -7.95
CA GLU A 88 -18.95 -0.86 -8.68
C GLU A 88 -19.58 -1.39 -9.97
N LEU A 89 -18.83 -2.18 -10.73
CA LEU A 89 -19.29 -2.86 -11.95
C LEU A 89 -20.16 -4.09 -11.68
N LYS A 90 -20.45 -4.40 -10.40
CA LYS A 90 -21.30 -5.53 -9.97
C LYS A 90 -20.85 -6.88 -10.53
N HIS A 91 -19.54 -7.13 -10.54
CA HIS A 91 -19.01 -8.43 -10.92
C HIS A 91 -19.47 -9.54 -9.97
N ASN A 92 -19.30 -10.79 -10.41
CA ASN A 92 -19.65 -11.97 -9.62
C ASN A 92 -18.98 -11.93 -8.22
N PRO A 93 -19.73 -12.14 -7.12
CA PRO A 93 -19.20 -12.20 -5.76
C PRO A 93 -17.99 -13.13 -5.60
N GLY A 94 -17.93 -14.25 -6.32
CA GLY A 94 -16.80 -15.17 -6.26
C GLY A 94 -15.50 -14.55 -6.77
N LEU A 95 -15.56 -13.71 -7.81
CA LEU A 95 -14.39 -12.98 -8.30
C LEU A 95 -13.93 -11.94 -7.28
N ILE A 96 -14.87 -11.19 -6.68
CA ILE A 96 -14.57 -10.18 -5.67
C ILE A 96 -13.94 -10.84 -4.43
N ALA A 97 -14.48 -11.99 -4.01
CA ALA A 97 -13.93 -12.77 -2.91
C ALA A 97 -12.50 -13.22 -3.19
N ALA A 98 -12.24 -13.72 -4.41
CA ALA A 98 -10.89 -14.15 -4.82
C ALA A 98 -9.90 -12.99 -4.88
N LEU A 99 -10.29 -11.83 -5.42
CA LEU A 99 -9.44 -10.64 -5.45
C LEU A 99 -9.12 -10.15 -4.03
N ALA A 100 -10.11 -10.13 -3.13
CA ALA A 100 -9.92 -9.76 -1.73
C ALA A 100 -9.01 -10.74 -0.99
N TYR A 101 -9.14 -12.05 -1.23
CA TYR A 101 -8.29 -13.07 -0.65
C TYR A 101 -6.82 -12.89 -1.08
N GLU A 102 -6.58 -12.73 -2.37
CA GLU A 102 -5.23 -12.47 -2.91
C GLU A 102 -4.64 -11.15 -2.38
N THR A 103 -5.47 -10.13 -2.19
CA THR A 103 -5.05 -8.85 -1.56
C THR A 103 -4.61 -9.05 -0.12
N ALA A 104 -5.36 -9.84 0.65
CA ALA A 104 -4.99 -10.19 2.02
C ALA A 104 -3.66 -10.97 2.05
N ASN A 105 -3.45 -11.89 1.10
CA ASN A 105 -2.20 -12.64 0.96
C ASN A 105 -1.01 -11.74 0.61
N PHE A 106 -1.20 -10.72 -0.25
CA PHE A 106 -0.16 -9.73 -0.49
C PHE A 106 0.23 -9.00 0.81
N TYR A 107 -0.75 -8.51 1.57
CA TYR A 107 -0.46 -7.85 2.85
C TYR A 107 0.18 -8.77 3.89
N GLN A 108 -0.21 -10.04 3.93
CA GLN A 108 0.43 -11.05 4.78
C GLN A 108 1.90 -11.26 4.39
N ARG A 109 2.19 -11.34 3.09
CA ARG A 109 3.56 -11.46 2.58
C ARG A 109 4.39 -10.24 2.96
N VAL A 110 3.85 -9.02 2.88
CA VAL A 110 4.55 -7.80 3.34
C VAL A 110 4.89 -7.93 4.83
N ASP A 111 3.93 -8.30 5.68
CA ASP A 111 4.18 -8.46 7.13
C ASP A 111 5.28 -9.49 7.41
N HIS A 112 5.25 -10.63 6.70
CA HIS A 112 6.24 -11.68 6.83
C HIS A 112 7.64 -11.21 6.40
N THR A 113 7.75 -10.53 5.25
CA THR A 113 9.01 -9.96 4.75
C THR A 113 9.63 -8.98 5.75
N LEU A 114 8.80 -8.17 6.42
CA LEU A 114 9.24 -7.19 7.41
C LEU A 114 9.53 -7.78 8.79
N SER A 115 8.99 -8.96 9.12
CA SER A 115 9.03 -9.54 10.48
C SER A 115 10.42 -9.71 11.10
N SER A 116 11.47 -9.83 10.26
CA SER A 116 12.86 -10.04 10.68
C SER A 116 13.67 -8.74 10.85
N LEU A 117 13.06 -7.58 10.59
CA LEU A 117 13.64 -6.25 10.79
C LEU A 117 13.44 -5.78 12.23
N ASP A 118 14.18 -4.75 12.64
CA ASP A 118 14.08 -4.27 14.03
C ASP A 118 12.73 -3.53 14.25
N PRO A 119 11.92 -3.99 15.22
CA PRO A 119 10.60 -3.44 15.53
C PRO A 119 10.55 -1.92 15.68
N VAL A 120 11.64 -1.27 16.10
CA VAL A 120 11.67 0.18 16.39
C VAL A 120 11.21 1.01 15.19
N TYR A 121 11.57 0.63 13.96
CA TYR A 121 11.22 1.38 12.75
C TYR A 121 10.12 0.72 11.89
N ILE A 122 9.90 -0.59 12.02
CA ILE A 122 8.89 -1.31 11.22
C ILE A 122 7.56 -1.58 11.93
N ALA A 123 7.46 -1.46 13.26
CA ALA A 123 6.25 -1.86 13.99
C ALA A 123 4.98 -1.18 13.45
N LYS A 124 5.02 0.13 13.24
CA LYS A 124 3.88 0.88 12.69
C LYS A 124 3.50 0.43 11.28
N TRP A 125 4.49 0.13 10.45
CA TRP A 125 4.26 -0.37 9.09
C TRP A 125 3.62 -1.77 9.13
N ARG A 126 4.12 -2.66 10.00
CA ARG A 126 3.53 -3.99 10.21
C ARG A 126 2.11 -3.92 10.75
N SER A 127 1.82 -3.03 11.69
CA SER A 127 0.45 -2.82 12.18
C SER A 127 -0.50 -2.38 11.06
N TYR A 128 -0.05 -1.54 10.12
CA TYR A 128 -0.83 -1.18 8.92
C TYR A 128 -1.09 -2.40 8.02
N THR A 129 -0.07 -3.20 7.73
CA THR A 129 -0.21 -4.37 6.85
C THR A 129 -1.07 -5.45 7.49
N GLN A 130 -0.97 -5.66 8.80
CA GLN A 130 -1.80 -6.60 9.55
C GLN A 130 -3.27 -6.16 9.58
N LEU A 131 -3.52 -4.86 9.79
CA LEU A 131 -4.86 -4.28 9.69
C LEU A 131 -5.46 -4.55 8.31
N LYS A 132 -4.73 -4.21 7.24
CA LYS A 132 -5.19 -4.40 5.86
C LYS A 132 -5.42 -5.87 5.52
N MET A 133 -4.54 -6.76 5.98
CA MET A 133 -4.72 -8.22 5.83
C MET A 133 -6.03 -8.69 6.45
N CYS A 134 -6.30 -8.37 7.72
CA CYS A 134 -7.55 -8.77 8.39
C CYS A 134 -8.77 -8.15 7.71
N PHE A 135 -8.67 -6.89 7.27
CA PHE A 135 -9.75 -6.20 6.59
C PHE A 135 -10.11 -6.85 5.25
N TYR A 136 -9.12 -7.18 4.41
CA TYR A 136 -9.38 -7.84 3.13
C TYR A 136 -9.75 -9.31 3.28
N MET A 137 -9.29 -9.97 4.34
CA MET A 137 -9.76 -11.31 4.68
C MET A 137 -11.25 -11.31 5.05
N ALA A 138 -11.72 -10.29 5.80
CA ALA A 138 -13.14 -10.10 6.03
C ALA A 138 -13.91 -9.86 4.72
N TYR A 139 -13.40 -9.01 3.80
CA TYR A 139 -13.99 -8.87 2.47
C TYR A 139 -14.13 -10.21 1.73
N ALA A 140 -13.07 -11.03 1.75
CA ALA A 140 -13.07 -12.34 1.09
C ALA A 140 -14.18 -13.25 1.64
N PHE A 141 -14.25 -13.44 2.96
CA PHE A 141 -15.28 -14.26 3.59
C PHE A 141 -16.70 -13.70 3.40
N CYS A 142 -16.87 -12.38 3.35
CA CYS A 142 -18.16 -11.74 3.12
C CYS A 142 -18.72 -12.06 1.73
N TYR A 143 -17.91 -11.83 0.68
CA TYR A 143 -18.32 -12.13 -0.71
C TYR A 143 -18.35 -13.63 -1.01
N HIS A 144 -17.51 -14.43 -0.33
CA HIS A 144 -17.59 -15.88 -0.40
C HIS A 144 -18.91 -16.39 0.19
N GLY A 145 -19.36 -15.83 1.32
CA GLY A 145 -20.67 -16.12 1.91
C GLY A 145 -21.82 -15.81 0.95
N GLN A 146 -21.73 -14.71 0.18
CA GLN A 146 -22.72 -14.41 -0.86
C GLN A 146 -22.71 -15.44 -2.01
N THR A 147 -21.53 -15.93 -2.37
CA THR A 147 -21.35 -16.97 -3.40
C THR A 147 -21.97 -18.30 -2.97
N LEU A 148 -21.74 -18.70 -1.71
CA LEU A 148 -22.32 -19.89 -1.10
C LEU A 148 -23.85 -19.77 -0.98
N LEU A 149 -24.36 -18.60 -0.59
CA LEU A 149 -25.80 -18.34 -0.54
C LEU A 149 -26.44 -18.50 -1.92
N ALA A 150 -25.81 -17.95 -2.97
CA ALA A 150 -26.28 -18.11 -4.35
C ALA A 150 -26.19 -19.55 -4.87
N SER A 151 -25.45 -20.43 -4.18
CA SER A 151 -25.34 -21.86 -4.47
C SER A 151 -26.22 -22.71 -3.55
N ASP A 152 -27.21 -22.10 -2.89
CA ASP A 152 -28.12 -22.74 -1.93
C ASP A 152 -27.43 -23.39 -0.73
N LYS A 153 -26.19 -22.99 -0.40
CA LYS A 153 -25.42 -23.47 0.76
C LYS A 153 -25.48 -22.47 1.91
N CYS A 154 -26.68 -22.18 2.38
CA CYS A 154 -26.93 -21.17 3.40
C CYS A 154 -26.24 -21.45 4.75
N GLY A 155 -26.12 -22.72 5.17
CA GLY A 155 -25.42 -23.08 6.40
C GLY A 155 -23.94 -22.72 6.37
N GLU A 156 -23.26 -23.05 5.28
CA GLU A 156 -21.86 -22.67 5.02
C GLU A 156 -21.70 -21.15 4.88
N ALA A 157 -22.66 -20.48 4.22
CA ALA A 157 -22.67 -19.03 4.05
C ALA A 157 -22.71 -18.29 5.40
N ILE A 158 -23.55 -18.74 6.35
CA ILE A 158 -23.61 -18.18 7.71
C ILE A 158 -22.26 -18.34 8.39
N ARG A 159 -21.64 -19.53 8.30
CA ARG A 159 -20.36 -19.78 8.96
C ARG A 159 -19.22 -18.95 8.37
N SER A 160 -19.23 -18.74 7.05
CA SER A 160 -18.32 -17.82 6.33
C SER A 160 -18.47 -16.39 6.84
N LEU A 161 -19.71 -15.89 6.96
CA LEU A 161 -19.98 -14.53 7.44
C LEU A 161 -19.63 -14.33 8.92
N GLN A 162 -19.80 -15.35 9.76
CA GLN A 162 -19.32 -15.33 11.14
C GLN A 162 -17.79 -15.23 11.22
N GLU A 163 -17.06 -15.92 10.33
CA GLU A 163 -15.61 -15.78 10.27
C GLU A 163 -15.19 -14.39 9.79
N SER A 164 -15.92 -13.84 8.82
CA SER A 164 -15.75 -12.47 8.37
C SER A 164 -15.94 -11.46 9.50
N GLU A 165 -16.92 -11.67 10.39
CA GLU A 165 -17.17 -10.79 11.55
C GLU A 165 -15.99 -10.81 12.53
N LYS A 166 -15.41 -11.98 12.80
CA LYS A 166 -14.20 -12.11 13.63
C LYS A 166 -13.03 -11.35 13.05
N PHE A 167 -12.78 -11.48 11.74
CA PHE A 167 -11.70 -10.75 11.07
C PHE A 167 -11.94 -9.24 11.07
N TYR A 168 -13.18 -8.80 10.87
CA TYR A 168 -13.56 -7.39 10.95
C TYR A 168 -13.34 -6.82 12.36
N GLY A 169 -13.73 -7.55 13.41
CA GLY A 169 -13.47 -7.16 14.80
C GLY A 169 -11.96 -7.09 15.12
N LYS A 170 -11.17 -8.04 14.62
CA LYS A 170 -9.70 -7.99 14.72
C LYS A 170 -9.12 -6.77 14.00
N ALA A 171 -9.60 -6.45 12.81
CA ALA A 171 -9.18 -5.26 12.07
C ALA A 171 -9.52 -3.96 12.82
N GLU A 172 -10.65 -3.89 13.52
CA GLU A 172 -11.01 -2.73 14.35
C GLU A 172 -10.06 -2.57 15.55
N ALA A 173 -9.70 -3.68 16.21
CA ALA A 173 -8.71 -3.67 17.29
C ALA A 173 -7.33 -3.21 16.79
N LEU A 174 -6.84 -3.80 15.69
CA LEU A 174 -5.58 -3.41 15.05
C LEU A 174 -5.57 -1.95 14.59
N CYS A 175 -6.73 -1.40 14.23
CA CYS A 175 -6.85 0.02 13.92
C CYS A 175 -6.63 0.93 15.15
N LYS A 176 -7.12 0.52 16.31
CA LYS A 176 -6.89 1.24 17.57
C LYS A 176 -5.41 1.18 17.96
N GLU A 177 -4.80 0.01 17.81
CA GLU A 177 -3.36 -0.20 18.05
C GLU A 177 -2.51 0.64 17.10
N TYR A 178 -2.77 0.62 15.79
CA TYR A 178 -2.05 1.41 14.79
C TYR A 178 -2.06 2.92 15.12
N GLY A 179 -3.18 3.43 15.62
CA GLY A 179 -3.30 4.83 16.04
C GLY A 179 -2.44 5.18 17.25
N GLN A 180 -2.04 4.19 18.05
CA GLN A 180 -1.20 4.35 19.25
C GLN A 180 0.27 3.99 18.98
N THR A 181 0.56 3.21 17.94
CA THR A 181 1.91 2.80 17.58
C THR A 181 2.74 3.99 17.08
N LYS A 182 3.86 4.25 17.73
CA LYS A 182 4.86 5.22 17.26
C LYS A 182 5.63 4.66 16.07
N GLY A 183 5.92 5.50 15.09
CA GLY A 183 6.70 5.12 13.92
C GLY A 183 6.61 6.15 12.80
N PRO A 184 7.32 5.91 11.68
CA PRO A 184 7.35 6.82 10.54
C PRO A 184 5.96 7.15 9.97
N GLY A 185 5.79 8.37 9.49
CA GLY A 185 4.55 8.83 8.85
C GLY A 185 3.50 9.38 9.83
N THR A 186 2.51 10.09 9.29
CA THR A 186 1.41 10.71 10.05
C THR A 186 0.48 9.65 10.65
N THR A 187 -0.02 9.90 11.86
CA THR A 187 -0.98 8.99 12.52
C THR A 187 -2.35 9.14 11.89
N ALA A 188 -2.73 8.18 11.03
CA ALA A 188 -4.07 8.09 10.47
C ALA A 188 -5.00 7.31 11.43
N LYS A 189 -6.33 7.54 11.32
CA LYS A 189 -7.36 6.78 12.04
C LYS A 189 -8.25 5.99 11.05
N PRO A 190 -7.77 4.85 10.50
CA PRO A 190 -8.45 4.07 9.45
C PRO A 190 -9.91 3.71 9.74
N SER A 191 -10.27 3.48 11.01
CA SER A 191 -11.62 3.07 11.46
C SER A 191 -12.69 4.14 11.23
N GLY A 192 -12.29 5.41 11.13
CA GLY A 192 -13.19 6.52 10.83
C GLY A 192 -13.53 6.65 9.35
N HIS A 193 -12.74 6.03 8.46
CA HIS A 193 -12.92 6.22 7.03
C HIS A 193 -14.15 5.46 6.51
N LEU A 194 -14.79 6.05 5.49
CA LEU A 194 -16.00 5.52 4.87
C LEU A 194 -15.83 4.07 4.38
N PHE A 195 -14.65 3.70 3.87
CA PHE A 195 -14.38 2.35 3.37
C PHE A 195 -14.52 1.29 4.48
N PHE A 196 -14.11 1.60 5.72
CA PHE A 196 -14.17 0.67 6.84
C PHE A 196 -15.62 0.47 7.31
N ARG A 197 -16.37 1.57 7.44
CA ARG A 197 -17.77 1.55 7.89
C ARG A 197 -18.71 0.86 6.90
N LYS A 198 -18.48 1.03 5.59
CA LYS A 198 -19.28 0.37 4.54
C LYS A 198 -19.23 -1.15 4.64
N LEU A 199 -18.05 -1.73 4.89
CA LEU A 199 -17.91 -3.17 5.05
C LEU A 199 -18.69 -3.67 6.28
N GLY A 200 -18.58 -2.99 7.43
CA GLY A 200 -19.31 -3.40 8.64
C GLY A 200 -20.83 -3.46 8.44
N ALA A 201 -21.40 -2.45 7.78
CA ALA A 201 -22.83 -2.44 7.46
C ALA A 201 -23.21 -3.55 6.47
N GLN A 202 -22.42 -3.74 5.41
CA GLN A 202 -22.64 -4.81 4.42
C GLN A 202 -22.61 -6.20 5.07
N LEU A 203 -21.62 -6.44 5.95
CA LEU A 203 -21.46 -7.69 6.66
C LEU A 203 -22.67 -8.01 7.52
N LYS A 204 -23.10 -7.06 8.37
CA LYS A 204 -24.25 -7.23 9.26
C LYS A 204 -25.53 -7.53 8.46
N ASN A 205 -25.80 -6.74 7.43
CA ASN A 205 -26.98 -6.91 6.58
C ASN A 205 -26.97 -8.27 5.85
N THR A 206 -25.80 -8.71 5.38
CA THR A 206 -25.66 -10.00 4.69
C THR A 206 -25.84 -11.17 5.66
N LEU A 207 -25.27 -11.09 6.87
CA LEU A 207 -25.43 -12.11 7.89
C LEU A 207 -26.88 -12.26 8.34
N GLU A 208 -27.56 -11.15 8.62
CA GLU A 208 -28.99 -11.15 8.96
C GLU A 208 -29.84 -11.73 7.82
N LYS A 209 -29.50 -11.43 6.57
CA LYS A 209 -30.16 -12.03 5.40
C LYS A 209 -29.99 -13.56 5.40
N CYS A 210 -28.76 -14.06 5.50
CA CYS A 210 -28.49 -15.51 5.51
C CYS A 210 -29.17 -16.22 6.69
N GLN A 211 -29.18 -15.61 7.89
CA GLN A 211 -29.85 -16.18 9.05
C GLN A 211 -31.37 -16.29 8.86
N ARG A 212 -32.01 -15.25 8.30
CA ARG A 212 -33.44 -15.31 7.97
C ARG A 212 -33.73 -16.37 6.92
N GLU A 213 -32.97 -16.41 5.82
CA GLU A 213 -33.18 -17.41 4.76
C GLU A 213 -32.97 -18.83 5.28
N ASN A 214 -31.97 -19.05 6.15
CA ASN A 214 -31.78 -20.35 6.77
C ASN A 214 -32.91 -20.72 7.74
N GLY A 215 -33.48 -19.74 8.46
CA GLY A 215 -34.57 -19.95 9.41
C GLY A 215 -35.95 -20.14 8.77
N PHE A 216 -36.14 -19.70 7.52
CA PHE A 216 -37.43 -19.80 6.82
C PHE A 216 -37.44 -20.79 5.66
N ILE A 217 -36.30 -20.98 4.97
CA ILE A 217 -36.23 -21.70 3.68
C ILE A 217 -35.35 -22.95 3.81
N TYR A 218 -34.08 -22.78 4.19
CA TYR A 218 -33.08 -23.84 4.01
C TYR A 218 -32.98 -24.82 5.19
N PHE A 219 -33.14 -24.35 6.42
CA PHE A 219 -32.97 -25.13 7.66
C PHE A 219 -31.65 -25.93 7.71
N GLN A 220 -30.61 -25.43 7.07
CA GLN A 220 -29.31 -26.10 6.99
C GLN A 220 -28.55 -25.94 8.30
N LYS A 221 -27.83 -26.99 8.70
CA LYS A 221 -26.94 -26.95 9.84
C LYS A 221 -25.74 -26.05 9.52
N VAL A 222 -25.42 -25.12 10.42
CA VAL A 222 -24.22 -24.30 10.32
C VAL A 222 -23.00 -25.16 10.66
N PRO A 223 -22.00 -25.29 9.77
CA PRO A 223 -20.77 -26.03 10.07
C PRO A 223 -20.01 -25.43 11.26
N PRO A 224 -19.31 -26.25 12.07
CA PRO A 224 -18.50 -25.73 13.18
C PRO A 224 -17.25 -24.99 12.70
N GLU A 225 -16.64 -25.47 11.62
CA GLU A 225 -15.39 -24.94 11.06
C GLU A 225 -15.66 -23.97 9.92
N ALA A 226 -14.79 -22.96 9.78
CA ALA A 226 -14.89 -22.00 8.69
C ALA A 226 -14.52 -22.70 7.37
N PRO A 227 -15.12 -22.29 6.24
CA PRO A 227 -14.69 -22.80 4.94
C PRO A 227 -13.24 -22.42 4.67
N GLU A 228 -12.44 -23.37 4.20
CA GLU A 228 -11.08 -23.09 3.74
C GLU A 228 -11.16 -22.29 2.43
N LEU A 229 -10.59 -21.08 2.44
CA LEU A 229 -10.56 -20.21 1.28
C LEU A 229 -9.39 -20.59 0.38
N GLU A 230 -9.61 -21.46 -0.59
CA GLU A 230 -8.67 -21.71 -1.70
C GLU A 230 -9.06 -20.91 -2.95
N LEU A 231 -9.32 -19.61 -2.76
CA LEU A 231 -9.80 -18.75 -3.84
C LEU A 231 -8.61 -18.25 -4.68
N LYS A 232 -8.66 -18.48 -5.99
CA LYS A 232 -7.69 -17.94 -6.94
C LYS A 232 -8.37 -17.00 -7.92
N ALA A 233 -7.89 -15.76 -7.99
CA ALA A 233 -8.44 -14.79 -8.92
C ALA A 233 -7.97 -15.09 -10.35
N ASN A 234 -8.91 -15.43 -11.24
CA ASN A 234 -8.60 -15.73 -12.64
C ASN A 234 -8.32 -14.47 -13.48
N TYR A 235 -8.81 -13.32 -13.05
CA TYR A 235 -8.68 -12.04 -13.76
C TYR A 235 -8.47 -10.91 -12.76
N GLY A 236 -7.86 -9.81 -13.19
CA GLY A 236 -7.74 -8.58 -12.39
C GLY A 236 -6.60 -8.58 -11.39
N LEU A 237 -5.73 -9.59 -11.38
CA LEU A 237 -4.51 -9.57 -10.55
C LEU A 237 -3.54 -8.48 -11.04
N VAL A 238 -3.10 -7.64 -10.11
CA VAL A 238 -2.21 -6.52 -10.41
C VAL A 238 -0.77 -7.00 -10.58
N GLN A 239 -0.19 -6.64 -11.73
CA GLN A 239 1.22 -6.83 -12.02
C GLN A 239 1.96 -5.48 -12.09
N PRO A 240 3.24 -5.42 -11.69
CA PRO A 240 4.08 -4.23 -11.87
C PRO A 240 4.15 -3.85 -13.35
N VAL A 241 4.16 -2.54 -13.64
CA VAL A 241 4.43 -2.07 -15.01
C VAL A 241 5.94 -2.12 -15.24
N PRO A 242 6.45 -2.80 -16.28
CA PRO A 242 7.88 -2.80 -16.57
C PRO A 242 8.42 -1.38 -16.66
N PHE A 243 9.49 -1.12 -15.93
CA PHE A 243 10.17 0.18 -15.89
C PHE A 243 11.60 0.01 -16.39
N GLU A 244 12.03 0.96 -17.21
CA GLU A 244 13.42 1.09 -17.64
C GLU A 244 13.84 2.55 -17.51
N PHE A 245 15.10 2.77 -17.13
CA PHE A 245 15.67 4.11 -17.18
C PHE A 245 15.78 4.59 -18.63
N PRO A 246 15.64 5.90 -18.88
CA PRO A 246 15.87 6.43 -20.22
C PRO A 246 17.30 6.13 -20.68
N ALA A 247 17.47 6.03 -21.99
CA ALA A 247 18.78 5.87 -22.59
C ALA A 247 19.72 7.01 -22.16
N MET A 248 21.02 6.73 -22.19
CA MET A 248 22.06 7.72 -21.88
C MET A 248 21.86 8.96 -22.75
N SER A 249 21.94 10.14 -22.12
CA SER A 249 21.80 11.40 -22.85
C SER A 249 22.82 11.47 -23.99
N PRO A 250 22.43 11.91 -25.20
CA PRO A 250 23.35 12.05 -26.33
C PRO A 250 24.47 13.07 -26.08
N GLN A 251 24.37 13.86 -25.01
CA GLN A 251 25.42 14.76 -24.55
C GLN A 251 26.65 14.01 -23.98
N TRP A 252 26.50 12.74 -23.60
CA TRP A 252 27.62 11.90 -23.19
C TRP A 252 28.30 11.30 -24.41
N THR A 253 29.26 12.03 -24.98
CA THR A 253 30.11 11.55 -26.07
C THR A 253 31.48 11.08 -25.54
N PRO A 254 32.22 10.24 -26.31
CA PRO A 254 33.58 9.84 -25.93
C PRO A 254 34.52 11.02 -25.70
N GLU A 255 34.36 12.11 -26.45
CA GLU A 255 35.17 13.33 -26.29
C GLU A 255 34.87 14.03 -24.97
N VAL A 256 33.59 14.12 -24.59
CA VAL A 256 33.17 14.68 -23.29
C VAL A 256 33.70 13.80 -22.15
N LEU A 257 33.61 12.48 -22.28
CA LEU A 257 34.12 11.56 -21.26
C LEU A 257 35.65 11.64 -21.11
N ALA A 258 36.38 11.79 -22.23
CA ALA A 258 37.82 12.00 -22.23
C ALA A 258 38.25 13.32 -21.58
N GLY A 259 37.33 14.29 -21.47
CA GLY A 259 37.54 15.53 -20.72
C GLY A 259 37.59 15.34 -19.19
N PHE A 260 37.07 14.23 -18.67
CA PHE A 260 37.13 13.90 -17.24
C PHE A 260 38.49 13.29 -16.88
N ASP A 261 39.51 14.14 -16.80
CA ASP A 261 40.87 13.75 -16.43
C ASP A 261 41.02 13.71 -14.89
N LEU A 262 40.95 12.50 -14.32
CA LEU A 262 41.10 12.26 -12.88
C LEU A 262 42.49 12.66 -12.34
N THR A 263 43.49 12.88 -13.21
CA THR A 263 44.83 13.35 -12.82
C THR A 263 44.90 14.87 -12.70
N LYS A 264 44.01 15.59 -13.40
CA LYS A 264 43.80 17.03 -13.25
C LYS A 264 42.76 17.27 -12.18
N ARG A 265 43.13 17.02 -10.92
CA ARG A 265 42.36 17.60 -9.81
C ARG A 265 42.26 19.11 -10.03
N PRO A 266 41.11 19.75 -9.79
CA PRO A 266 41.09 21.18 -9.58
C PRO A 266 42.19 21.49 -8.56
N LYS A 267 43.13 22.38 -8.92
CA LYS A 267 44.16 22.83 -7.97
C LYS A 267 43.40 23.24 -6.72
N ASP A 268 43.79 22.65 -5.59
CA ASP A 268 43.19 22.87 -4.28
C ASP A 268 42.66 24.30 -4.13
N ASP A 269 41.45 24.41 -3.59
CA ASP A 269 41.06 25.46 -2.65
C ASP A 269 42.00 25.42 -1.40
N SER A 270 43.30 25.54 -1.66
CA SER A 270 44.37 25.84 -0.71
C SER A 270 44.57 27.35 -0.63
N ALA A 271 43.55 28.13 -1.06
CA ALA A 271 43.36 29.45 -0.52
C ALA A 271 43.05 29.26 0.97
N LYS A 272 43.97 29.71 1.82
CA LYS A 272 43.81 29.90 3.27
C LYS A 272 42.33 30.14 3.62
N PRO A 273 41.79 29.55 4.70
CA PRO A 273 40.45 29.93 5.15
C PRO A 273 40.45 31.45 5.30
N LYS A 274 39.72 32.14 4.39
CA LYS A 274 39.38 33.53 4.63
C LYS A 274 38.70 33.49 5.98
N LYS A 275 39.21 34.27 6.94
CA LYS A 275 38.48 34.55 8.18
C LYS A 275 37.03 34.77 7.77
N GLU A 276 36.13 33.98 8.34
CA GLU A 276 34.70 34.25 8.24
C GLU A 276 34.53 35.72 8.60
N GLU A 277 34.22 36.56 7.60
CA GLU A 277 33.57 37.81 7.91
C GLU A 277 32.26 37.37 8.56
N GLU A 278 32.08 37.71 9.84
CA GLU A 278 30.80 37.56 10.52
C GLU A 278 29.73 38.08 9.58
N VAL A 279 28.96 37.16 9.01
CA VAL A 279 27.79 37.49 8.22
C VAL A 279 26.84 38.16 9.21
N LYS A 280 26.86 39.49 9.22
CA LYS A 280 25.88 40.26 9.99
C LYS A 280 24.51 39.75 9.59
N PRO A 281 23.68 39.29 10.54
CA PRO A 281 22.37 38.77 10.23
C PRO A 281 21.62 39.81 9.41
N MET A 282 21.29 39.46 8.16
CA MET A 282 20.39 40.27 7.36
C MET A 282 19.03 40.20 8.08
N LYS A 283 18.62 41.28 8.72
CA LYS A 283 17.25 41.40 9.23
C LYS A 283 16.33 41.34 8.01
N GLU A 284 15.65 40.22 7.85
CA GLU A 284 14.51 40.12 6.94
C GLU A 284 13.50 41.21 7.35
N PRO A 285 12.93 41.97 6.40
CA PRO A 285 11.85 42.89 6.71
C PRO A 285 10.64 42.08 7.24
N ASP A 286 10.05 42.53 8.36
CA ASP A 286 8.84 41.96 8.96
C ASP A 286 7.68 42.00 7.95
N ILE A 287 7.54 40.94 7.16
CA ILE A 287 6.32 40.68 6.40
C ILE A 287 5.33 40.09 7.40
N LYS A 288 4.44 40.95 7.90
CA LYS A 288 3.29 40.51 8.70
C LYS A 288 2.53 39.43 7.91
N PRO A 289 2.21 38.28 8.51
CA PRO A 289 1.52 37.21 7.80
C PRO A 289 0.12 37.67 7.41
N GLN A 290 -0.12 37.79 6.11
CA GLN A 290 -1.47 37.90 5.55
C GLN A 290 -2.07 36.49 5.54
N LYS A 291 -3.28 36.35 6.09
CA LYS A 291 -3.92 35.12 6.58
C LYS A 291 -4.26 34.02 5.53
N ASP A 292 -3.73 34.04 4.31
CA ASP A 292 -4.28 33.22 3.21
C ASP A 292 -3.31 32.29 2.45
N SER A 293 -2.12 31.97 2.98
CA SER A 293 -1.30 30.88 2.42
C SER A 293 -1.35 29.65 3.32
N GLY A 294 -2.38 28.83 3.12
CA GLY A 294 -2.55 27.52 3.76
C GLY A 294 -1.44 26.55 3.35
N CYS A 295 -0.44 26.39 4.21
CA CYS A 295 0.49 25.27 4.18
C CYS A 295 1.02 25.06 5.61
N GLN A 296 0.26 24.33 6.42
CA GLN A 296 0.80 23.72 7.63
C GLN A 296 1.28 22.32 7.27
N ILE A 297 2.60 22.16 7.26
CA ILE A 297 3.26 20.85 7.17
C ILE A 297 3.12 20.19 8.55
N SER A 298 2.45 19.05 8.60
CA SER A 298 2.44 18.11 9.72
C SER A 298 2.64 16.70 9.17
#